data_AF-A0A922IJ59-F1
#
_entry.id   AF-A0A922IJ59-F1
#
_cell.length_a   1.000
_cell.length_b   1.000
_cell.length_c   1.000
_cell.angle_alpha   90.00
_cell.angle_beta   90.00
_cell.angle_gamma   90.00
#
_symmetry.space_group_name_H-M   'P 1'
#
loop_
_entity.id
_entity.type
_entity.pdbx_description
1 polymer ?
#
loop_
_entity_poly.entity_id
_entity_poly.type
_entity_poly.pdbx_seq_one_letter_code
_entity_poly.pdbx_strand_id
1 'polypeptide(L)'
;MLNPNEDTEWNDILRQKGILPPKKIEPEEEIPLPPDPKSILDKLTSDELDEKLDLLEDGEIDDEEARFLEEYRRKRIAMMQEVASKSRFGNVREVTKADWTTEVTNAGDTFVVIHVGEKGHGLCSLIDQHFRKLAQKFPTVKFLRGEASLCIPNYPTSNLPSILIYKSGDLKEQLIGPEAVGGNTVTVKELEWHLAKLGVLESKLTKDPSKRMNIKLAHSNRIKHIGGELSDDDEEDHETDDDDN
;
A
#
# COMPACT_ATOMS: atom_id res chain seq x y z
N MET A 1 -64.44 7.25 -14.65
CA MET A 1 -63.15 7.57 -15.31
C MET A 1 -62.09 6.79 -14.55
N LEU A 2 -61.51 5.74 -15.15
CA LEU A 2 -60.47 4.94 -14.49
C LEU A 2 -59.12 5.63 -14.64
N ASN A 3 -58.38 5.70 -13.53
CA ASN A 3 -57.07 6.32 -13.47
C ASN A 3 -56.03 5.39 -14.14
N PRO A 4 -55.26 5.83 -15.15
CA PRO A 4 -54.37 4.95 -15.92
C PRO A 4 -53.15 4.39 -15.17
N ASN A 5 -53.02 4.71 -13.87
CA ASN A 5 -51.86 4.37 -13.04
C ASN A 5 -52.23 3.57 -11.78
N GLU A 6 -53.47 3.08 -11.67
CA GLU A 6 -53.85 2.13 -10.61
C GLU A 6 -53.37 0.72 -10.98
N ASP A 7 -52.59 0.13 -10.07
CA ASP A 7 -52.04 -1.23 -10.18
C ASP A 7 -53.14 -2.26 -9.85
N THR A 8 -54.02 -2.47 -10.83
CA THR A 8 -54.91 -3.62 -10.84
C THR A 8 -54.26 -4.74 -11.66
N GLU A 9 -54.37 -5.98 -11.22
CA GLU A 9 -53.84 -7.18 -11.93
C GLU A 9 -54.30 -7.24 -13.40
N TRP A 10 -55.43 -6.59 -13.70
CA TRP A 10 -55.96 -6.41 -15.05
C TRP A 10 -55.08 -5.55 -15.97
N ASN A 11 -54.41 -4.51 -15.47
CA ASN A 11 -53.57 -3.63 -16.29
C ASN A 11 -52.25 -4.29 -16.73
N ASP A 12 -51.70 -5.20 -15.91
CA ASP A 12 -50.47 -5.92 -16.23
C ASP A 12 -50.68 -7.00 -17.30
N ILE A 13 -51.83 -7.69 -17.26
CA ILE A 13 -52.24 -8.65 -18.30
C ILE A 13 -52.36 -7.94 -19.66
N LEU A 14 -52.83 -6.68 -19.69
CA LEU A 14 -52.97 -5.88 -20.91
C LEU A 14 -51.62 -5.38 -21.47
N ARG A 15 -50.62 -5.12 -20.61
CA ARG A 15 -49.23 -4.83 -21.05
C ARG A 15 -48.55 -6.08 -21.60
N GLN A 16 -48.75 -7.25 -20.97
CA GLN A 16 -48.17 -8.52 -21.42
C GLN A 16 -48.75 -8.98 -22.77
N LYS A 17 -50.03 -8.68 -23.03
CA LYS A 17 -50.70 -8.96 -24.32
C LYS A 17 -50.37 -7.93 -25.42
N GLY A 18 -49.55 -6.92 -25.14
CA GLY A 18 -49.07 -5.93 -26.11
C GLY A 18 -50.09 -4.86 -26.51
N ILE A 19 -51.16 -4.68 -25.74
CA ILE A 19 -52.23 -3.70 -26.02
C ILE A 19 -51.91 -2.34 -25.40
N LEU A 20 -51.19 -2.31 -24.26
CA LEU A 20 -50.71 -1.09 -23.61
C LEU A 20 -49.19 -0.93 -23.77
N PRO A 21 -48.69 0.30 -23.97
CA PRO A 21 -47.24 0.57 -23.99
C PRO A 21 -46.59 0.26 -22.64
N PRO A 22 -45.30 -0.12 -22.61
CA PRO A 22 -44.57 -0.39 -21.37
C PRO A 22 -44.58 0.83 -20.44
N LYS A 23 -44.73 0.60 -19.13
CA LYS A 23 -44.78 1.66 -18.12
C LYS A 23 -43.44 2.39 -18.14
N LYS A 24 -43.46 3.72 -18.18
CA LYS A 24 -42.25 4.52 -17.97
C LYS A 24 -41.78 4.26 -16.55
N ILE A 25 -40.55 3.77 -16.41
CA ILE A 25 -39.85 3.71 -15.13
C ILE A 25 -39.45 5.15 -14.85
N GLU A 26 -40.20 5.82 -13.98
CA GLU A 26 -39.68 7.04 -13.36
C GLU A 26 -38.49 6.61 -12.49
N PRO A 27 -37.35 7.35 -12.52
CA PRO A 27 -36.24 7.03 -11.65
C PRO A 27 -36.77 7.00 -10.23
N GLU A 28 -36.62 5.86 -9.56
CA GLU A 28 -36.96 5.71 -8.15
C GLU A 28 -36.31 6.89 -7.42
N GLU A 29 -37.14 7.79 -6.88
CA GLU A 29 -36.70 8.68 -5.83
C GLU A 29 -36.22 7.76 -4.72
N GLU A 30 -34.90 7.66 -4.57
CA GLU A 30 -34.27 7.05 -3.41
C GLU A 30 -34.92 7.71 -2.19
N ILE A 31 -35.73 6.92 -1.47
CA ILE A 31 -36.18 7.27 -0.13
C ILE A 31 -34.90 7.73 0.59
N PRO A 32 -34.79 8.98 1.07
CA PRO A 32 -33.60 9.40 1.78
C PRO A 32 -33.46 8.46 2.96
N LEU A 33 -32.44 7.60 2.90
CA LEU A 33 -32.08 6.74 4.01
C LEU A 33 -31.96 7.66 5.23
N PRO A 34 -32.58 7.30 6.38
CA PRO A 34 -32.31 8.04 7.61
C PRO A 34 -30.79 8.13 7.75
N PRO A 35 -30.25 9.32 8.07
CA PRO A 35 -28.80 9.52 8.09
C PRO A 35 -28.17 8.41 8.92
N ASP A 36 -27.19 7.71 8.34
CA ASP A 36 -26.40 6.73 9.06
C ASP A 36 -25.98 7.36 10.40
N PRO A 37 -26.25 6.76 11.57
CA PRO A 37 -25.87 7.35 12.85
C PRO A 37 -24.33 7.52 12.99
N LYS A 38 -23.55 6.90 12.09
CA LYS A 38 -22.12 7.17 11.87
C LYS A 38 -21.83 8.59 11.37
N SER A 39 -22.71 9.16 10.54
CA SER A 39 -22.58 10.51 9.98
C SER A 39 -22.75 11.62 11.03
N ILE A 40 -23.39 11.34 12.16
CA ILE A 40 -23.58 12.33 13.23
C ILE A 40 -22.30 12.43 14.07
N LEU A 41 -21.58 11.32 14.24
CA LEU A 41 -20.38 11.23 15.07
C LEU A 41 -19.06 11.48 14.33
N ASP A 42 -18.99 11.23 13.01
CA ASP A 42 -17.87 11.69 12.17
C ASP A 42 -17.78 13.22 12.07
N LYS A 43 -18.84 13.93 12.48
CA LYS A 43 -18.91 15.39 12.55
C LYS A 43 -18.52 15.95 13.91
N LEU A 44 -18.48 15.12 14.95
CA LEU A 44 -18.11 15.52 16.30
C LEU A 44 -16.58 15.46 16.43
N THR A 45 -16.02 16.54 16.96
CA THR A 45 -14.60 16.64 17.27
C THR A 45 -14.25 15.74 18.46
N SER A 46 -12.95 15.46 18.64
CA SER A 46 -12.49 14.66 19.80
C SER A 46 -12.95 15.28 21.13
N ASP A 47 -12.97 16.61 21.20
CA ASP A 47 -13.31 17.36 22.39
C ASP A 47 -14.81 17.25 22.72
N GLU A 48 -15.69 17.30 21.72
CA GLU A 48 -17.15 17.12 21.91
C GLU A 48 -17.52 15.67 22.27
N LEU A 49 -16.71 14.70 21.85
CA LEU A 49 -16.86 13.30 22.26
C LEU A 49 -16.47 13.06 23.72
N ASP A 50 -15.39 13.71 24.16
CA ASP A 50 -14.93 13.63 25.55
C ASP A 50 -15.94 14.31 26.49
N GLU A 51 -16.47 15.48 26.12
CA GLU A 51 -17.51 16.19 26.89
C GLU A 51 -18.80 15.36 27.01
N LYS A 52 -19.24 14.69 25.94
CA LYS A 52 -20.37 13.76 25.99
C LYS A 52 -20.09 12.48 26.79
N LEU A 53 -18.83 12.07 26.91
CA LEU A 53 -18.47 10.92 27.73
C LEU A 53 -18.46 11.27 29.22
N ASP A 54 -18.06 12.50 29.56
CA ASP A 54 -18.12 13.03 30.93
C ASP A 54 -19.58 13.20 31.39
N LEU A 55 -20.46 13.74 30.54
CA LEU A 55 -21.90 13.85 30.84
C LEU A 55 -22.60 12.49 31.03
N LEU A 56 -22.06 11.43 30.41
CA LEU A 56 -22.55 10.06 30.56
C LEU A 56 -22.22 9.52 31.94
N GLU A 57 -21.02 9.84 32.45
CA GLU A 57 -20.55 9.45 33.77
C GLU A 57 -21.31 10.20 34.89
N ASP A 58 -21.67 11.45 34.64
CA ASP A 58 -22.50 12.26 35.53
C ASP A 58 -24.01 11.92 35.45
N GLY A 59 -24.41 11.07 34.50
CA GLY A 59 -25.81 10.62 34.33
C GLY A 59 -26.75 11.72 33.83
N GLU A 60 -26.22 12.76 33.19
CA GLU A 60 -26.96 13.90 32.68
C GLU A 60 -27.57 13.67 31.28
N ILE A 61 -27.38 12.47 30.72
CA ILE A 61 -27.88 12.09 29.39
C ILE A 61 -29.03 11.10 29.50
N ASP A 62 -29.94 11.12 28.53
CA ASP A 62 -31.08 10.21 28.50
C ASP A 62 -30.66 8.74 28.24
N ASP A 63 -31.54 7.81 28.61
CA ASP A 63 -31.30 6.36 28.50
C ASP A 63 -31.06 5.88 27.05
N GLU A 64 -31.46 6.64 26.04
CA GLU A 64 -31.31 6.29 24.62
C GLU A 64 -29.94 6.75 24.10
N GLU A 65 -29.53 7.97 24.43
CA GLU A 65 -28.21 8.54 24.15
C GLU A 65 -27.12 7.79 24.93
N ALA A 66 -27.40 7.37 26.17
CA ALA A 66 -26.47 6.56 26.95
C ALA A 66 -26.18 5.19 26.32
N ARG A 67 -27.22 4.48 25.87
CA ARG A 67 -27.07 3.20 25.15
C ARG A 67 -26.29 3.35 23.86
N PHE A 68 -26.50 4.46 23.14
CA PHE A 68 -25.76 4.76 21.91
C PHE A 68 -24.27 4.99 22.14
N LEU A 69 -23.91 5.80 23.15
CA LEU A 69 -22.52 6.08 23.54
C LEU A 69 -21.78 4.81 23.99
N GLU A 70 -22.42 3.96 24.80
CA GLU A 70 -21.85 2.68 25.21
C GLU A 70 -21.61 1.72 24.03
N GLU A 71 -22.57 1.61 23.11
CA GLU A 71 -22.39 0.80 21.91
C GLU A 71 -21.24 1.30 21.05
N TYR A 72 -21.09 2.62 20.91
CA TYR A 72 -19.98 3.22 20.17
C TYR A 72 -18.64 2.92 20.84
N ARG A 73 -18.54 3.13 22.16
CA ARG A 73 -17.34 2.79 22.93
C ARG A 73 -16.96 1.33 22.75
N ARG A 74 -17.94 0.41 22.85
CA ARG A 74 -17.73 -1.02 22.64
C ARG A 74 -17.25 -1.32 21.22
N LYS A 75 -17.88 -0.73 20.19
CA LYS A 75 -17.48 -0.91 18.78
C LYS A 75 -16.07 -0.39 18.50
N ARG A 76 -15.71 0.78 19.04
CA ARG A 76 -14.37 1.39 18.88
C ARG A 76 -13.29 0.57 19.59
N ILE A 77 -13.55 0.11 20.81
CA ILE A 77 -12.64 -0.79 21.54
C ILE A 77 -12.47 -2.12 20.79
N ALA A 78 -13.55 -2.72 20.30
CA ALA A 78 -13.49 -3.97 19.53
C ALA A 78 -12.66 -3.81 18.26
N MET A 79 -12.82 -2.71 17.52
CA MET A 79 -12.02 -2.41 16.32
C MET A 79 -10.53 -2.22 16.67
N MET A 80 -10.22 -1.48 17.74
CA MET A 80 -8.84 -1.31 18.21
C MET A 80 -8.23 -2.64 18.66
N GLN A 81 -9.00 -3.48 19.35
CA GLN A 81 -8.57 -4.82 19.77
C GLN A 81 -8.31 -5.72 18.56
N GLU A 82 -9.14 -5.65 17.51
CA GLU A 82 -8.93 -6.41 16.29
C GLU A 82 -7.62 -6.02 15.59
N VAL A 83 -7.36 -4.71 15.43
CA VAL A 83 -6.11 -4.20 14.85
C VAL A 83 -4.89 -4.57 15.70
N ALA A 84 -5.00 -4.45 17.03
CA ALA A 84 -3.95 -4.84 17.96
C ALA A 84 -3.68 -6.35 17.89
N SER A 85 -4.73 -7.17 17.79
CA SER A 85 -4.61 -8.63 17.68
C SER A 85 -3.94 -9.10 16.39
N LYS A 86 -3.99 -8.28 15.33
CA LYS A 86 -3.29 -8.53 14.06
C LYS A 86 -1.81 -8.15 14.16
N SER A 87 -1.44 -7.22 15.04
CA SER A 87 -0.07 -6.75 15.25
C SER A 87 0.74 -7.69 16.16
N ARG A 88 0.98 -8.93 15.71
CA ARG A 88 1.62 -10.01 16.51
C ARG A 88 3.13 -10.14 16.29
N PHE A 89 3.65 -9.49 15.26
CA PHE A 89 5.04 -9.55 14.85
C PHE A 89 5.75 -8.23 15.19
N GLY A 90 6.96 -8.04 14.70
CA GLY A 90 7.78 -6.87 15.07
C GLY A 90 9.28 -7.07 14.88
N ASN A 91 9.72 -8.33 14.76
CA ASN A 91 11.11 -8.70 14.59
C ASN A 91 11.26 -9.73 13.47
N VAL A 92 12.42 -9.74 12.82
CA VAL A 92 12.79 -10.76 11.84
C VAL A 92 13.29 -12.00 12.57
N ARG A 93 12.72 -13.17 12.26
CA ARG A 93 13.19 -14.46 12.80
C ARG A 93 13.91 -15.26 11.73
N GLU A 94 14.90 -16.03 12.13
CA GLU A 94 15.54 -17.01 11.25
C GLU A 94 14.66 -18.26 11.14
N VAL A 95 14.62 -18.86 9.96
CA VAL A 95 13.82 -20.06 9.66
C VAL A 95 14.70 -21.11 9.00
N THR A 96 14.52 -22.37 9.41
CA THR A 96 15.17 -23.53 8.78
C THR A 96 14.18 -24.28 7.88
N LYS A 97 14.66 -25.26 7.12
CA LYS A 97 13.78 -26.13 6.33
C LYS A 97 12.75 -26.89 7.18
N ALA A 98 13.11 -27.28 8.41
CA ALA A 98 12.19 -27.99 9.30
C ALA A 98 11.03 -27.08 9.75
N ASP A 99 11.32 -25.81 9.99
CA ASP A 99 10.35 -24.82 10.46
C ASP A 99 9.50 -24.24 9.33
N TRP A 100 9.92 -24.40 8.06
CA TRP A 100 9.27 -23.79 6.89
C TRP A 100 7.77 -24.08 6.84
N THR A 101 7.37 -25.35 6.94
CA THR A 101 5.95 -25.73 6.84
C THR A 101 5.11 -25.07 7.94
N THR A 102 5.64 -25.03 9.17
CA THR A 102 4.92 -24.48 10.33
C THR A 102 4.88 -22.95 10.27
N GLU A 103 6.00 -22.32 9.97
CA GLU A 103 6.17 -20.87 10.06
C GLU A 103 5.67 -20.14 8.81
N VAL A 104 5.71 -20.78 7.64
CA VAL A 104 5.36 -20.20 6.33
C VAL A 104 4.03 -20.74 5.82
N THR A 105 3.94 -22.06 5.64
CA THR A 105 2.75 -22.67 5.01
C THR A 105 1.54 -22.61 5.94
N ASN A 106 1.73 -22.84 7.23
CA ASN A 106 0.67 -22.87 8.25
C ASN A 106 0.50 -21.53 9.00
N ALA A 107 0.93 -20.41 8.42
CA ALA A 107 0.85 -19.09 9.07
C ALA A 107 -0.57 -18.48 9.14
N GLY A 108 -1.59 -19.19 8.65
CA GLY A 108 -2.98 -18.72 8.62
C GLY A 108 -3.18 -17.56 7.64
N ASP A 109 -4.08 -16.63 7.97
CA ASP A 109 -4.40 -15.44 7.15
C ASP A 109 -3.40 -14.27 7.35
N THR A 110 -2.14 -14.59 7.64
CA THR A 110 -1.08 -13.59 7.78
C THR A 110 -0.17 -13.62 6.56
N PHE A 111 0.25 -12.46 6.07
CA PHE A 111 1.33 -12.38 5.10
C PHE A 111 2.66 -12.78 5.72
N VAL A 112 3.38 -13.68 5.04
CA VAL A 112 4.73 -14.11 5.41
C VAL A 112 5.71 -13.70 4.32
N VAL A 113 6.70 -12.89 4.67
CA VAL A 113 7.72 -12.39 3.75
C VAL A 113 9.07 -12.95 4.17
N ILE A 114 9.69 -13.75 3.30
CA ILE A 114 10.93 -14.47 3.59
C ILE A 114 12.03 -13.92 2.71
N HIS A 115 13.13 -13.49 3.33
CA HIS A 115 14.37 -13.24 2.62
C HIS A 115 15.24 -14.50 2.60
N VAL A 116 15.45 -15.05 1.40
CA VAL A 116 16.40 -16.13 1.12
C VAL A 116 17.69 -15.52 0.57
N GLY A 117 18.81 -15.90 1.17
CA GLY A 117 20.06 -15.17 1.08
C GLY A 117 21.17 -15.96 1.75
N GLU A 118 22.41 -15.54 1.51
CA GLU A 118 23.61 -16.19 2.04
C GLU A 118 24.47 -15.18 2.81
N LYS A 119 25.10 -15.64 3.90
CA LYS A 119 26.03 -14.81 4.68
C LYS A 119 27.25 -14.42 3.83
N GLY A 120 27.69 -13.17 3.97
CA GLY A 120 28.83 -12.64 3.21
C GLY A 120 28.47 -11.98 1.88
N HIS A 121 27.23 -12.15 1.37
CA HIS A 121 26.76 -11.40 0.21
C HIS A 121 26.32 -9.99 0.63
N GLY A 122 26.97 -8.96 0.07
CA GLY A 122 26.75 -7.55 0.46
C GLY A 122 25.29 -7.10 0.32
N LEU A 123 24.65 -7.45 -0.80
CA LEU A 123 23.24 -7.10 -1.03
C LEU A 123 22.28 -7.87 -0.11
N CYS A 124 22.59 -9.13 0.26
CA CYS A 124 21.77 -9.88 1.21
C CYS A 124 21.82 -9.21 2.60
N SER A 125 23.01 -8.78 3.02
CA SER A 125 23.21 -8.06 4.28
C SER A 125 22.47 -6.72 4.31
N LEU A 126 22.34 -6.05 3.16
CA LEU A 126 21.55 -4.83 3.03
C LEU A 126 20.05 -5.11 3.19
N ILE A 127 19.53 -6.11 2.49
CA ILE A 127 18.12 -6.54 2.60
C ILE A 127 17.79 -6.95 4.03
N ASP A 128 18.70 -7.64 4.74
CA ASP A 128 18.52 -8.02 6.15
C ASP A 128 18.31 -6.81 7.07
N GLN A 129 19.07 -5.74 6.85
CA GLN A 129 18.89 -4.49 7.59
C GLN A 129 17.55 -3.83 7.29
N HIS A 130 17.11 -3.87 6.02
CA HIS A 130 15.82 -3.32 5.63
C HIS A 130 14.67 -4.13 6.23
N PHE A 131 14.75 -5.46 6.21
CA PHE A 131 13.77 -6.36 6.82
C PHE A 131 13.60 -6.08 8.32
N ARG A 132 14.68 -5.82 9.07
CA ARG A 132 14.59 -5.46 10.50
C ARG A 132 13.80 -4.17 10.72
N LYS A 133 14.03 -3.14 9.89
CA LYS A 133 13.30 -1.87 9.96
C LYS A 133 11.83 -2.03 9.57
N LEU A 134 11.56 -2.83 8.54
CA LEU A 134 10.20 -3.09 8.07
C LEU A 134 9.40 -3.93 9.08
N ALA A 135 10.01 -4.94 9.69
CA ALA A 135 9.36 -5.75 10.71
C ALA A 135 8.89 -4.92 11.91
N GLN A 136 9.70 -3.97 12.37
CA GLN A 136 9.33 -3.06 13.45
C GLN A 136 8.20 -2.10 13.05
N LYS A 137 8.18 -1.67 11.79
CA LYS A 137 7.18 -0.74 11.27
C LYS A 137 5.84 -1.42 10.96
N PHE A 138 5.85 -2.69 10.57
CA PHE A 138 4.68 -3.45 10.14
C PHE A 138 4.53 -4.73 10.98
N PRO A 139 4.10 -4.61 12.24
CA PRO A 139 3.93 -5.76 13.14
C PRO A 139 2.78 -6.69 12.74
N THR A 140 1.99 -6.33 11.73
CA THR A 140 0.94 -7.18 11.15
C THR A 140 1.48 -8.22 10.18
N VAL A 141 2.71 -8.05 9.67
CA VAL A 141 3.33 -8.93 8.69
C VAL A 141 4.49 -9.70 9.32
N LYS A 142 4.59 -10.97 8.96
CA LYS A 142 5.63 -11.87 9.46
C LYS A 142 6.85 -11.84 8.56
N PHE A 143 7.93 -11.22 9.02
CA PHE A 143 9.21 -11.19 8.31
C PHE A 143 10.13 -12.32 8.80
N LEU A 144 10.66 -13.11 7.86
CA LEU A 144 11.55 -14.23 8.13
C LEU A 144 12.83 -14.13 7.31
N ARG A 145 13.89 -14.78 7.80
CA ARG A 145 15.18 -14.90 7.13
C ARG A 145 15.59 -16.37 7.02
N GLY A 146 15.77 -16.86 5.80
CA GLY A 146 16.20 -18.25 5.54
C GLY A 146 17.56 -18.32 4.85
N GLU A 147 18.50 -19.06 5.41
CA GLU A 147 19.78 -19.29 4.72
C GLU A 147 19.54 -20.17 3.49
N ALA A 148 20.01 -19.73 2.32
CA ALA A 148 19.75 -20.42 1.05
C ALA A 148 20.14 -21.90 1.11
N SER A 149 21.34 -22.21 1.62
CA SER A 149 21.87 -23.56 1.78
C SER A 149 21.08 -24.44 2.76
N LEU A 150 20.43 -23.85 3.77
CA LEU A 150 19.66 -24.57 4.77
C LEU A 150 18.20 -24.79 4.35
N CYS A 151 17.62 -23.85 3.61
CA CYS A 151 16.23 -23.91 3.17
C CYS A 151 16.07 -24.68 1.86
N ILE A 152 16.96 -24.45 0.89
CA ILE A 152 16.84 -24.95 -0.49
C ILE A 152 18.18 -25.55 -0.94
N PRO A 153 18.28 -26.89 -1.06
CA PRO A 153 19.49 -27.53 -1.53
C PRO A 153 19.90 -27.04 -2.93
N ASN A 154 21.18 -26.71 -3.12
CA ASN A 154 21.75 -26.25 -4.40
C ASN A 154 21.08 -25.00 -4.98
N TYR A 155 20.60 -24.08 -4.14
CA TYR A 155 20.05 -22.82 -4.62
C TYR A 155 21.13 -21.97 -5.33
N PRO A 156 20.90 -21.51 -6.58
CA PRO A 156 21.91 -20.74 -7.31
C PRO A 156 22.23 -19.41 -6.62
N THR A 157 23.51 -19.13 -6.38
CA THR A 157 23.95 -17.84 -5.80
C THR A 157 23.57 -16.64 -6.67
N SER A 158 23.46 -16.81 -7.99
CA SER A 158 22.98 -15.79 -8.93
C SER A 158 21.55 -15.31 -8.67
N ASN A 159 20.75 -16.15 -7.99
CA ASN A 159 19.36 -15.84 -7.66
C ASN A 159 19.24 -15.10 -6.32
N LEU A 160 20.36 -14.88 -5.62
CA LEU A 160 20.39 -14.16 -4.37
C LEU A 160 20.55 -12.64 -4.60
N PRO A 161 19.91 -11.80 -3.76
CA PRO A 161 18.90 -12.15 -2.77
C PRO A 161 17.57 -12.56 -3.41
N SER A 162 16.79 -13.38 -2.71
CA SER A 162 15.43 -13.74 -3.10
C SER A 162 14.44 -13.40 -2.01
N ILE A 163 13.31 -12.78 -2.37
CA ILE A 163 12.22 -12.48 -1.45
C ILE A 163 11.00 -13.27 -1.88
N LEU A 164 10.49 -14.12 -1.00
CA LEU A 164 9.31 -14.95 -1.24
C LEU A 164 8.16 -14.47 -0.35
N ILE A 165 6.99 -14.29 -0.95
CA ILE A 165 5.81 -13.73 -0.28
C ILE A 165 4.70 -14.78 -0.29
N TYR A 166 4.29 -15.20 0.90
CA TYR A 166 3.24 -16.18 1.11
C TYR A 166 2.02 -15.55 1.80
N LYS A 167 0.84 -16.07 1.49
CA LYS A 167 -0.40 -15.81 2.24
C LYS A 167 -1.28 -17.04 2.21
N SER A 168 -1.78 -17.46 3.38
CA SER A 168 -2.68 -18.63 3.52
C SER A 168 -2.09 -19.93 2.95
N GLY A 169 -0.76 -20.09 3.04
CA GLY A 169 -0.04 -21.26 2.55
C GLY A 169 0.40 -21.19 1.09
N ASP A 170 -0.14 -20.27 0.29
CA ASP A 170 0.22 -20.11 -1.11
C ASP A 170 1.35 -19.10 -1.30
N LEU A 171 2.27 -19.40 -2.22
CA LEU A 171 3.22 -18.43 -2.74
C LEU A 171 2.45 -17.44 -3.64
N LYS A 172 2.39 -16.18 -3.22
CA LYS A 172 1.72 -15.11 -3.97
C LYS A 172 2.66 -14.45 -4.96
N GLU A 173 3.87 -14.11 -4.51
CA GLU A 173 4.85 -13.38 -5.31
C GLU A 173 6.28 -13.77 -4.94
N GLN A 174 7.20 -13.58 -5.88
CA GLN A 174 8.63 -13.83 -5.69
C GLN A 174 9.48 -12.78 -6.41
N LEU A 175 10.48 -12.25 -5.72
CA LEU A 175 11.49 -11.35 -6.27
C LEU A 175 12.83 -12.08 -6.22
N ILE A 176 13.35 -12.45 -7.39
CA ILE A 176 14.56 -13.28 -7.49
C ILE A 176 15.69 -12.46 -8.09
N GLY A 177 16.80 -12.38 -7.36
CA GLY A 177 18.02 -11.72 -7.78
C GLY A 177 18.05 -10.21 -7.55
N PRO A 178 19.21 -9.57 -7.79
CA PRO A 178 19.44 -8.17 -7.46
C PRO A 178 18.46 -7.20 -8.13
N GLU A 179 18.19 -7.38 -9.42
CA GLU A 179 17.32 -6.47 -10.19
C GLU A 179 15.89 -6.48 -9.66
N ALA A 180 15.35 -7.67 -9.35
CA ALA A 180 13.97 -7.81 -8.87
C ALA A 180 13.76 -7.18 -7.49
N VAL A 181 14.79 -7.16 -6.64
CA VAL A 181 14.71 -6.53 -5.31
C VAL A 181 14.96 -5.03 -5.31
N GLY A 182 15.26 -4.40 -6.46
CA GLY A 182 15.55 -2.96 -6.57
C GLY A 182 17.02 -2.60 -6.82
N GLY A 183 17.84 -3.57 -7.23
CA GLY A 183 19.26 -3.39 -7.57
C GLY A 183 20.19 -3.38 -6.36
N ASN A 184 21.48 -3.10 -6.63
CA ASN A 184 22.54 -3.16 -5.61
C ASN A 184 22.46 -2.05 -4.54
N THR A 185 21.69 -1.00 -4.79
CA THR A 185 21.58 0.18 -3.91
C THR A 185 20.15 0.41 -3.42
N VAL A 186 19.34 -0.64 -3.37
CA VAL A 186 17.94 -0.54 -2.91
C VAL A 186 17.84 0.09 -1.52
N THR A 187 16.92 1.05 -1.38
CA THR A 187 16.61 1.69 -0.11
C THR A 187 15.44 1.01 0.60
N VAL A 188 15.35 1.20 1.93
CA VAL A 188 14.21 0.69 2.74
C VAL A 188 12.87 1.14 2.17
N LYS A 189 12.79 2.39 1.69
CA LYS A 189 11.55 2.99 1.18
C LYS A 189 11.12 2.37 -0.15
N GLU A 190 12.07 2.04 -1.02
CA GLU A 190 11.78 1.37 -2.29
C GLU A 190 11.29 -0.05 -2.05
N LEU A 191 11.95 -0.78 -1.15
CA LEU A 191 11.50 -2.11 -0.76
C LEU A 191 10.12 -2.08 -0.09
N GLU A 192 9.87 -1.10 0.78
CA GLU A 192 8.55 -0.86 1.38
C GLU A 192 7.49 -0.59 0.31
N TRP A 193 7.81 0.27 -0.66
CA TRP A 193 6.88 0.62 -1.73
C TRP A 193 6.57 -0.56 -2.64
N HIS A 194 7.57 -1.39 -2.99
CA HIS A 194 7.36 -2.63 -3.73
C HIS A 194 6.42 -3.58 -2.98
N LEU A 195 6.66 -3.83 -1.69
CA LEU A 195 5.80 -4.70 -0.89
C LEU A 195 4.38 -4.11 -0.71
N ALA A 196 4.26 -2.80 -0.57
CA ALA A 196 2.96 -2.12 -0.49
C ALA A 196 2.18 -2.21 -1.81
N LYS A 197 2.85 -2.07 -2.96
CA LYS A 197 2.23 -2.21 -4.29
C LYS A 197 1.66 -3.62 -4.52
N LEU A 198 2.30 -4.64 -3.93
CA LEU A 198 1.82 -6.03 -3.95
C LEU A 198 0.68 -6.29 -2.96
N GLY A 199 0.25 -5.28 -2.19
CA GLY A 199 -0.80 -5.41 -1.18
C GLY A 199 -0.36 -6.15 0.08
N VAL A 200 0.95 -6.35 0.27
CA VAL A 200 1.52 -7.03 1.44
C VAL A 200 1.56 -6.10 2.66
N LEU A 201 1.82 -4.81 2.43
CA LEU A 201 1.94 -3.80 3.48
C LEU A 201 0.91 -2.69 3.29
N GLU A 202 0.27 -2.28 4.39
CA GLU A 202 -0.52 -1.05 4.45
C GLU A 202 0.42 0.16 4.65
N SER A 203 1.09 0.59 3.58
CA SER A 203 1.97 1.76 3.64
C SER A 203 1.22 3.06 3.32
N LYS A 204 1.63 4.15 3.98
CA LYS A 204 1.18 5.52 3.66
C LYS A 204 1.88 6.09 2.40
N LEU A 205 2.81 5.36 1.79
CA LEU A 205 3.53 5.78 0.58
C LEU A 205 2.65 5.64 -0.66
N THR A 206 2.14 6.76 -1.16
CA THR A 206 1.28 6.81 -2.37
C THR A 206 2.06 6.99 -3.67
N LYS A 207 3.37 7.31 -3.61
CA LYS A 207 4.22 7.55 -4.79
C LYS A 207 5.53 6.79 -4.71
N ASP A 208 5.97 6.30 -5.87
CA ASP A 208 7.24 5.61 -6.08
C ASP A 208 8.43 6.49 -5.63
N PRO A 209 9.19 6.07 -4.60
CA PRO A 209 10.33 6.83 -4.09
C PRO A 209 11.53 6.85 -5.04
N SER A 210 11.65 5.90 -5.97
CA SER A 210 12.73 5.86 -6.97
C SER A 210 12.61 6.97 -8.03
N LYS A 211 11.42 7.54 -8.22
CA LYS A 211 11.16 8.58 -9.25
C LYS A 211 11.47 10.02 -8.82
N ARG A 212 12.18 10.23 -7.72
CA ARG A 212 12.44 11.60 -7.20
C ARG A 212 13.53 12.38 -7.94
N MET A 213 14.26 11.80 -8.90
CA MET A 213 15.25 12.52 -9.71
C MET A 213 14.81 12.58 -11.17
N ASN A 214 14.06 13.61 -11.55
CA ASN A 214 14.05 14.21 -12.90
C ASN A 214 13.11 15.42 -12.96
N ILE A 215 13.41 16.45 -12.16
CA ILE A 215 12.77 17.76 -12.33
C ILE A 215 13.86 18.82 -12.51
N LYS A 216 13.95 19.28 -13.77
CA LYS A 216 14.60 20.50 -14.32
C LYS A 216 16.05 20.39 -14.80
N LEU A 217 16.20 20.00 -16.07
CA LEU A 217 16.89 20.87 -17.04
C LEU A 217 16.18 20.80 -18.40
N ALA A 218 15.05 21.47 -18.51
CA ALA A 218 14.38 21.74 -19.78
C ALA A 218 13.77 23.16 -19.71
N HIS A 219 14.61 24.15 -19.97
CA HIS A 219 14.23 25.47 -20.48
C HIS A 219 15.39 25.88 -21.38
N SER A 220 15.26 26.31 -22.63
CA SER A 220 14.15 26.41 -23.58
C SER A 220 14.86 26.85 -24.86
N ASN A 221 14.72 26.14 -25.97
CA ASN A 221 15.16 26.67 -27.26
C ASN A 221 14.29 27.88 -27.61
N ARG A 222 14.87 29.08 -27.66
CA ARG A 222 14.34 30.20 -28.43
C ARG A 222 15.45 30.88 -29.22
N ILE A 223 15.38 30.65 -30.52
CA ILE A 223 16.07 31.37 -31.60
C ILE A 223 15.58 32.82 -31.66
N LYS A 224 16.50 33.79 -31.88
CA LYS A 224 16.40 34.87 -32.91
C LYS A 224 17.70 35.70 -33.04
N HIS A 225 18.12 35.82 -34.30
CA HIS A 225 19.16 36.60 -35.00
C HIS A 225 19.47 38.04 -34.51
N ILE A 226 20.70 38.58 -34.71
CA ILE A 226 21.17 39.39 -35.87
C ILE A 226 22.55 40.10 -35.60
N GLY A 227 23.44 40.17 -36.62
CA GLY A 227 24.62 41.07 -36.79
C GLY A 227 25.88 40.74 -35.94
N GLY A 228 27.14 40.78 -36.40
CA GLY A 228 27.81 41.21 -37.63
C GLY A 228 29.31 41.47 -37.29
N GLU A 229 30.21 41.24 -38.26
CA GLU A 229 31.64 41.65 -38.33
C GLU A 229 32.65 40.81 -37.49
N LEU A 230 33.52 40.00 -38.11
CA LEU A 230 34.81 40.29 -38.80
C LEU A 230 35.96 40.63 -37.85
N SER A 231 36.91 39.70 -37.69
CA SER A 231 38.35 39.94 -37.90
C SER A 231 39.12 38.61 -37.85
N ASP A 232 39.79 38.32 -38.96
CA ASP A 232 40.97 37.45 -39.06
C ASP A 232 42.11 37.95 -38.16
N ASP A 233 43.18 37.16 -38.09
CA ASP A 233 44.55 37.41 -37.59
C ASP A 233 44.88 36.46 -36.42
N ASP A 234 46.01 35.77 -36.37
CA ASP A 234 47.00 35.33 -37.35
C ASP A 234 47.87 34.32 -36.56
N GLU A 235 48.65 33.54 -37.29
CA GLU A 235 49.63 32.56 -36.81
C GLU A 235 50.53 33.04 -35.66
N GLU A 236 50.99 32.12 -34.80
CA GLU A 236 52.43 32.02 -34.48
C GLU A 236 52.73 30.70 -33.76
N ASP A 237 53.41 29.83 -34.51
CA ASP A 237 54.27 28.77 -34.00
C ASP A 237 55.36 29.39 -33.10
N HIS A 238 55.58 28.81 -31.93
CA HIS A 238 56.83 29.02 -31.19
C HIS A 238 57.38 27.67 -30.74
N GLU A 239 58.31 27.13 -31.53
CA GLU A 239 59.33 26.20 -31.06
C GLU A 239 60.17 26.88 -29.98
N THR A 240 60.42 26.20 -28.86
CA THR A 240 61.72 26.31 -28.20
C THR A 240 62.14 24.94 -27.71
N ASP A 241 63.32 24.57 -28.18
CA ASP A 241 64.19 23.46 -27.84
C ASP A 241 64.56 23.37 -26.34
N ASP A 242 65.38 22.34 -26.09
CA ASP A 242 66.28 22.14 -24.95
C ASP A 242 65.73 21.20 -23.85
N ASP A 243 66.40 20.12 -23.43
CA ASP A 243 67.72 19.62 -23.78
C ASP A 243 67.86 18.19 -23.22
N ASP A 244 68.76 17.42 -23.81
CA ASP A 244 69.23 16.10 -23.41
C ASP A 244 69.77 16.05 -21.96
N ASN A 245 69.46 14.96 -21.24
CA ASN A 245 70.43 14.04 -20.59
C ASN A 245 69.75 12.84 -19.91
#